data_AF-A0AAW8JBE7-F1
#
_entry.id   AF-A0AAW8JBE7-F1
#
_cell.length_a   1.000
_cell.length_b   1.000
_cell.length_c   1.000
_cell.angle_alpha   90.00
_cell.angle_beta   90.00
_cell.angle_gamma   90.00
#
_symmetry.space_group_name_H-M   'P 1'
#
loop_
_entity.id
_entity.type
_entity.pdbx_description
1 polymer ?
#
loop_
_entity_poly.entity_id
_entity_poly.type
_entity_poly.pdbx_seq_one_letter_code
_entity_poly.pdbx_strand_id
1 'polypeptide(L)'
;MNSYPLKDLTELSEELLVEYSFVEKDWFITKVLTLLADDPNLVFSGGTSLFKAHRLIERFSEDIDFLVIGDFKPAKRKEIRGGPTCLNN
;
A
#
# COMPACT_ATOMS: atom_id res chain seq x y z
N MET A 1 -10.34 18.17 -6.98
CA MET A 1 -9.76 17.34 -5.91
C MET A 1 -10.91 16.48 -5.39
N ASN A 2 -10.92 15.18 -5.70
CA ASN A 2 -12.07 14.32 -5.35
C ASN A 2 -12.29 14.36 -3.84
N SER A 3 -13.43 14.92 -3.44
CA SER A 3 -13.87 15.05 -2.04
C SER A 3 -13.86 13.68 -1.36
N TYR A 4 -13.57 13.67 -0.06
CA TYR A 4 -13.61 12.44 0.74
C TYR A 4 -15.07 11.98 0.90
N PRO A 5 -15.44 10.77 0.43
CA PRO A 5 -16.83 10.33 0.36
C PRO A 5 -17.29 9.73 1.70
N LEU A 6 -17.25 10.53 2.78
CA LEU A 6 -17.51 10.05 4.13
C LEU A 6 -18.86 9.32 4.28
N LYS A 7 -19.93 9.87 3.69
CA LYS A 7 -21.27 9.27 3.74
C LYS A 7 -21.29 7.89 3.07
N ASP A 8 -20.73 7.82 1.86
CA ASP A 8 -20.71 6.58 1.07
C ASP A 8 -19.89 5.49 1.77
N LEU A 9 -18.79 5.85 2.43
CA LEU A 9 -17.96 4.89 3.19
C LEU A 9 -18.67 4.39 4.46
N THR A 10 -19.43 5.26 5.14
CA THR A 10 -20.24 4.84 6.29
C THR A 10 -21.35 3.90 5.87
N GLU A 11 -22.12 4.25 4.83
CA GLU A 11 -23.19 3.38 4.29
C GLU A 11 -22.63 2.02 3.87
N LEU A 12 -21.50 2.00 3.15
CA LEU A 12 -20.84 0.77 2.72
C LEU A 12 -20.37 -0.10 3.91
N SER A 13 -19.91 0.51 4.99
CA SER A 13 -19.50 -0.25 6.20
C SER A 13 -20.69 -0.95 6.87
N GLU A 14 -21.85 -0.29 6.89
CA GLU A 14 -23.10 -0.86 7.43
C GLU A 14 -23.63 -1.98 6.52
N GLU A 15 -23.63 -1.78 5.20
CA GLU A 15 -24.09 -2.78 4.23
C GLU A 15 -23.23 -4.05 4.23
N LEU A 16 -21.90 -3.90 4.29
CA LEU A 16 -20.97 -5.02 4.27
C LEU A 16 -20.81 -5.69 5.64
N LEU A 17 -21.37 -5.10 6.72
CA LEU A 17 -21.13 -5.53 8.10
C LEU A 17 -19.63 -5.62 8.43
N VAL A 18 -18.86 -4.68 7.90
CA VAL A 18 -17.41 -4.56 8.08
C VAL A 18 -17.13 -3.27 8.85
N GLU A 19 -16.12 -3.29 9.72
CA GLU A 19 -15.75 -2.08 10.46
C GLU A 19 -15.38 -0.92 9.50
N TYR A 20 -15.88 0.29 9.79
CA TYR A 20 -15.61 1.47 8.96
C TYR A 20 -14.11 1.68 8.70
N SER A 21 -13.26 1.38 9.69
CA SER A 21 -11.80 1.50 9.58
C SER A 21 -11.22 0.66 8.43
N PHE A 22 -11.80 -0.52 8.14
CA PHE A 22 -11.36 -1.38 7.04
C PHE A 22 -11.83 -0.86 5.68
N VAL A 23 -13.06 -0.35 5.60
CA VAL A 23 -13.63 0.23 4.38
C VAL A 23 -12.88 1.51 3.99
N GLU A 24 -12.62 2.38 4.95
CA GLU A 24 -11.80 3.58 4.79
C GLU A 24 -10.39 3.24 4.29
N LYS A 25 -9.73 2.26 4.91
CA LYS A 25 -8.40 1.80 4.47
C LYS A 25 -8.44 1.28 3.04
N ASP A 26 -9.41 0.42 2.69
CA ASP A 26 -9.53 -0.16 1.35
C ASP A 26 -9.75 0.92 0.28
N TRP A 27 -10.52 1.96 0.61
CA TRP A 27 -10.74 3.11 -0.26
C TRP A 27 -9.45 3.87 -0.55
N PHE A 28 -8.64 4.15 0.48
CA PHE A 28 -7.34 4.82 0.29
C PHE A 28 -6.37 3.98 -0.54
N ILE A 29 -6.29 2.66 -0.28
CA ILE A 29 -5.46 1.73 -1.06
C ILE A 29 -5.89 1.78 -2.53
N THR A 30 -7.19 1.66 -2.80
CA THR A 30 -7.73 1.68 -4.17
C THR A 30 -7.47 3.02 -4.86
N LYS A 31 -7.55 4.13 -4.12
CA LYS A 31 -7.26 5.47 -4.65
C LYS A 31 -5.78 5.62 -5.01
N VAL A 32 -4.86 5.16 -4.16
CA VAL A 32 -3.42 5.17 -4.46
C VAL A 32 -3.12 4.29 -5.68
N LEU A 33 -3.67 3.07 -5.73
CA LEU A 33 -3.50 2.18 -6.89
C LEU A 33 -4.01 2.84 -8.18
N THR A 34 -5.15 3.53 -8.13
CA THR A 34 -5.71 4.24 -9.29
C THR A 34 -4.78 5.37 -9.75
N LEU A 35 -4.18 6.12 -8.82
CA LEU A 35 -3.26 7.21 -9.16
C LEU A 35 -1.93 6.73 -9.75
N LEU A 36 -1.49 5.52 -9.38
CA LEU A 36 -0.22 4.94 -9.81
C LEU A 36 -0.36 3.95 -10.98
N ALA A 37 -1.59 3.64 -11.40
CA ALA A 37 -1.86 2.59 -12.39
C ALA A 37 -1.19 2.83 -13.75
N ASP A 38 -1.01 4.10 -14.13
CA ASP A 38 -0.48 4.49 -15.44
C ASP A 38 1.05 4.62 -15.45
N ASP A 39 1.74 4.44 -14.33
CA ASP A 39 3.21 4.50 -14.29
C ASP A 39 3.82 3.14 -14.72
N PRO A 40 4.45 3.06 -15.91
CA PRO A 40 5.02 1.81 -16.39
C PRO A 40 6.25 1.35 -15.59
N ASN A 41 6.80 2.21 -14.73
CA ASN A 41 7.94 1.89 -13.88
C ASN A 41 7.50 1.36 -12.52
N LEU A 42 6.20 1.33 -12.20
CA LEU A 42 5.71 0.79 -10.95
C LEU A 42 5.00 -0.54 -11.19
N VAL A 43 5.47 -1.57 -10.49
CA VAL A 43 4.83 -2.88 -10.46
C VAL A 43 4.23 -3.10 -9.09
N PHE A 44 2.89 -3.17 -9.04
CA PHE A 44 2.18 -3.54 -7.82
C PHE A 44 2.44 -5.01 -7.47
N SER A 45 2.85 -5.28 -6.22
CA SER A 45 3.33 -6.60 -5.80
C SER A 45 2.95 -6.93 -4.35
N GLY A 46 3.58 -7.96 -3.78
CA GLY A 46 3.39 -8.35 -2.38
C GLY A 46 2.06 -9.05 -2.12
N GLY A 47 1.74 -9.23 -0.83
CA GLY A 47 0.52 -9.93 -0.41
C GLY A 47 -0.77 -9.22 -0.84
N THR A 48 -0.73 -7.90 -0.91
CA THR A 48 -1.89 -7.06 -1.29
C THR A 48 -2.26 -7.23 -2.76
N SER A 49 -1.28 -7.42 -3.64
CA SER A 49 -1.54 -7.73 -5.06
C SER A 49 -2.27 -9.06 -5.26
N LEU A 50 -1.97 -10.07 -4.44
CA LEU A 50 -2.65 -11.37 -4.48
C LEU A 50 -4.13 -11.27 -4.16
N PHE A 51 -4.51 -10.41 -3.21
CA PHE A 51 -5.91 -10.14 -2.89
C PHE A 51 -6.56 -9.26 -3.97
N LYS A 52 -6.00 -8.08 -4.26
CA LYS A 52 -6.65 -7.06 -5.10
C LYS A 52 -6.68 -7.41 -6.60
N ALA A 53 -5.61 -8.00 -7.14
CA ALA A 53 -5.54 -8.32 -8.57
C ALA A 53 -5.94 -9.76 -8.89
N HIS A 54 -5.62 -10.70 -8.00
CA HIS A 54 -5.81 -12.13 -8.26
C HIS A 54 -6.91 -12.81 -7.43
N ARG A 55 -7.45 -12.15 -6.40
CA ARG A 55 -8.48 -12.69 -5.48
C ARG A 55 -8.10 -14.06 -4.87
N LEU A 56 -6.80 -14.27 -4.60
CA LEU A 56 -6.27 -15.55 -4.14
C LEU A 56 -6.32 -15.74 -2.61
N ILE A 57 -6.42 -14.65 -1.86
CA ILE A 57 -6.48 -14.67 -0.38
C ILE A 57 -7.52 -13.65 0.09
N GLU A 58 -8.27 -13.94 1.15
CA GLU A 58 -9.26 -13.02 1.74
C GLU A 58 -8.76 -12.52 3.10
N ARG A 59 -7.78 -11.62 3.09
CA ARG A 59 -7.32 -10.92 4.29
C ARG A 59 -7.14 -9.44 3.97
N PHE A 60 -7.45 -8.60 4.95
CA PHE A 60 -7.00 -7.21 4.90
C PHE A 60 -5.47 -7.18 4.94
N SER A 61 -4.89 -6.35 4.08
CA SER A 61 -3.46 -6.07 4.08
C SER A 61 -3.26 -4.62 4.46
N GLU A 62 -2.41 -4.39 5.46
CA GLU A 62 -2.04 -3.06 5.91
C GLU A 62 -1.00 -2.41 4.99
N ASP A 63 -0.15 -3.24 4.38
CA ASP A 63 0.96 -2.80 3.55
C ASP A 63 0.57 -2.72 2.06
N ILE A 64 1.22 -1.82 1.30
CA ILE A 64 1.15 -1.78 -0.16
C ILE A 64 2.58 -1.83 -0.72
N ASP A 65 2.90 -2.91 -1.43
CA ASP A 65 4.24 -3.12 -1.98
C ASP A 65 4.30 -2.76 -3.47
N PHE A 66 5.27 -1.93 -3.84
CA PHE A 66 5.60 -1.64 -5.23
C PHE A 66 7.06 -1.95 -5.53
N LEU A 67 7.32 -2.58 -6.67
CA LEU A 67 8.66 -2.59 -7.26
C LEU A 67 8.78 -1.41 -8.21
N VAL A 68 9.92 -0.72 -8.15
CA VAL A 68 10.25 0.33 -9.09
C VAL A 68 11.23 -0.23 -10.13
N ILE A 69 10.86 -0.15 -11.40
CA ILE A 69 11.70 -0.52 -12.54
C ILE A 69 12.47 0.73 -12.99
N GLY A 70 13.78 0.61 -13.13
CA GLY A 70 14.63 1.70 -13.59
C GLY A 70 16.11 1.39 -13.40
N ASP A 71 16.96 2.24 -13.97
CA ASP A 71 18.41 2.14 -13.87
C ASP A 71 18.88 2.67 -12.51
N PHE A 72 18.59 1.91 -11.45
CA PHE A 72 19.04 2.23 -10.11
C PHE A 72 20.46 1.72 -9.90
N LYS A 73 21.38 2.61 -9.52
CA LYS A 73 22.67 2.17 -8.98
C LYS A 73 22.39 1.44 -7.67
N PRO A 74 22.82 0.17 -7.50
CA PRO A 74 22.58 -0.55 -6.26
C PRO A 74 23.22 0.23 -5.11
N ALA A 75 22.43 0.61 -4.12
CA ALA A 75 22.93 1.24 -2.92
C ALA A 75 23.95 0.30 -2.26
N LYS A 76 25.19 0.77 -2.05
CA LYS A 76 26.19 -0.01 -1.32
C LYS A 76 25.68 -0.20 0.12
N ARG A 77 25.34 -1.44 0.47
CA ARG A 77 24.80 -1.85 1.79
C ARG A 77 25.57 -1.30 3.01
N LYS A 78 26.85 -0.93 2.86
CA LYS A 78 27.69 -0.37 3.94
C LYS A 78 27.33 1.06 4.36
N GLU A 79 26.66 1.84 3.52
CA GLU A 79 26.36 3.25 3.79
C GLU A 79 25.03 3.44 4.55
N ILE A 80 24.13 2.45 4.47
CA ILE A 80 22.76 2.52 5.00
C ILE A 80 22.63 1.99 6.45
N ARG A 81 23.63 1.26 6.94
CA ARG A 81 23.69 0.72 8.32
C ARG A 81 24.83 1.28 9.16
N GLY A 82 25.59 2.25 8.63
CA GLY A 82 26.68 2.93 9.32
C GLY A 82 26.25 4.11 10.21
N GLY A 83 24.99 4.14 10.67
CA GLY A 83 24.58 5.05 11.74
C GLY A 83 25.40 4.76 13.01
N PRO A 84 25.66 5.76 13.86
CA PRO A 84 26.63 5.67 14.94
C PRO A 84 26.30 4.45 15.80
N THR A 85 27.20 3.47 15.81
CA THR A 85 27.18 2.39 16.80
C THR A 85 27.07 3.04 18.16
N CYS A 86 26.02 2.70 18.90
CA CYS A 86 25.93 2.94 20.32
C CYS A 86 27.22 2.39 20.93
N LEU A 87 28.17 3.27 21.21
CA LEU A 87 29.35 2.94 21.98
C LEU A 87 28.84 2.66 23.39
N ASN A 88 29.01 1.40 23.79
CA ASN A 88 28.84 0.95 25.16
C ASN A 88 29.63 1.86 26.10
N ASN A 89 29.00 2.30 27.18
CA ASN A 89 29.62 2.43 28.49
C ASN A 89 28.92 1.45 29.42
#